data_AF-A0A101QWZ3-F1
#
_entry.id   AF-A0A101QWZ3-F1
#
_cell.length_a   1.000
_cell.length_b   1.000
_cell.length_c   1.000
_cell.angle_alpha   90.00
_cell.angle_beta   90.00
_cell.angle_gamma   90.00
#
_symmetry.space_group_name_H-M   'P 1'
#
loop_
_entity.id
_entity.type
_entity.pdbx_description
1 polymer ?
#
loop_
_entity_poly.entity_id
_entity_poly.type
_entity_poly.pdbx_seq_one_letter_code
_entity_poly.pdbx_strand_id
1 'polypeptide(L)' 'MSAGLRVNVTVVAGPGRPAWCGRCKANTGVSVDVLGLFPTGVTRISKVSVCEVHDDPDDQEDRRG' A
#
# COMPACT_ATOMS: atom_id res chain seq x y z
N MET A 1 27.67 -19.74 10.24
CA MET A 1 27.41 -18.60 9.33
C MET A 1 25.91 -18.57 9.06
N SER A 2 25.17 -17.65 9.68
CA SER A 2 23.75 -17.49 9.36
C SER A 2 23.67 -16.80 8.00
N ALA A 3 23.30 -17.55 6.96
CA ALA A 3 22.96 -16.95 5.67
C ALA A 3 21.73 -16.06 5.91
N GLY A 4 21.92 -14.73 5.93
CA GLY A 4 20.81 -13.80 6.05
C GLY A 4 19.86 -14.00 4.89
N LEU A 5 18.59 -14.29 5.19
CA LEU A 5 17.56 -14.45 4.18
C LEU A 5 17.35 -13.10 3.48
N ARG A 6 17.75 -12.98 2.22
CA ARG A 6 17.39 -11.83 1.38
C ARG A 6 15.98 -12.07 0.83
N VAL A 7 15.05 -11.20 1.21
CA VAL A 7 13.67 -11.21 0.72
C VAL A 7 13.54 -10.08 -0.31
N ASN A 8 13.07 -10.40 -1.51
CA ASN A 8 12.66 -9.37 -2.46
C ASN A 8 11.22 -8.98 -2.15
N VAL A 9 10.97 -7.68 -2.04
CA VAL A 9 9.64 -7.14 -1.74
C VAL A 9 9.15 -6.36 -2.94
N THR A 10 7.91 -6.63 -3.35
CA THR A 10 7.21 -5.83 -4.36
C THR A 10 5.88 -5.34 -3.82
N VAL A 11 5.46 -4.18 -4.29
CA VAL A 11 4.23 -3.52 -3.88
C VAL A 11 3.31 -3.46 -5.09
N VAL A 12 2.07 -3.91 -4.93
CA VAL A 12 1.09 -3.95 -6.01
C VAL A 12 -0.18 -3.23 -5.56
N ALA A 13 -0.62 -2.25 -6.35
CA ALA A 13 -1.91 -1.62 -6.16
C ALA A 13 -3.03 -2.64 -6.47
N GLY A 14 -3.90 -2.82 -5.50
CA GLY A 14 -5.10 -3.63 -5.60
C GLY A 14 -6.34 -2.78 -5.90
N PRO A 15 -7.53 -3.39 -5.90
CA PRO A 15 -8.76 -2.67 -6.14
C PRO A 15 -9.03 -1.61 -5.06
N GLY A 16 -9.75 -0.56 -5.45
CA GLY A 16 -10.31 0.41 -4.51
C GLY A 16 -11.11 -0.30 -3.42
N ARG A 17 -10.86 0.07 -2.17
CA ARG A 17 -11.60 -0.40 -1.01
C ARG A 17 -12.00 0.79 -0.14
N PRO A 18 -13.30 0.96 0.17
CA PRO A 18 -13.74 2.05 1.02
C PRO A 18 -13.02 1.97 2.37
N ALA A 19 -12.28 3.03 2.68
CA ALA A 19 -11.62 3.24 3.95
C ALA A 19 -11.86 4.68 4.36
N TRP A 20 -12.20 4.90 5.63
CA TRP A 20 -12.38 6.25 6.14
C TRP A 20 -11.02 6.91 6.37
N CYS A 21 -10.77 8.03 5.67
CA CYS A 21 -9.57 8.84 5.88
C CYS A 21 -9.83 9.91 6.95
N GLY A 22 -9.01 9.90 8.00
CA GLY A 22 -9.09 10.89 9.08
C GLY A 22 -8.72 12.31 8.67
N ARG A 23 -8.01 12.49 7.55
CA ARG A 23 -7.50 13.77 7.03
C ARG A 23 -8.51 14.48 6.12
N CYS A 24 -8.84 13.92 4.94
CA CYS A 24 -9.83 14.50 4.02
C CYS A 24 -11.29 14.29 4.45
N LYS A 25 -11.55 13.45 5.46
CA LYS A 25 -12.91 13.04 5.84
C LYS A 25 -13.69 12.42 4.67
N ALA A 26 -12.99 11.73 3.78
CA ALA A 26 -13.59 10.99 2.68
C ALA A 26 -13.54 9.48 2.96
N ASN A 27 -14.56 8.76 2.48
CA ASN A 27 -14.59 7.30 2.48
C ASN A 27 -13.99 6.78 1.19
N THR A 28 -12.66 6.87 1.09
CA THR A 28 -11.92 6.43 -0.08
C THR A 28 -10.59 5.78 0.31
N GLY A 29 -10.21 4.75 -0.43
CA GLY A 29 -8.91 4.13 -0.30
C GLY A 29 -8.61 3.13 -1.41
N VAL A 30 -7.32 2.98 -1.71
CA VAL A 30 -6.81 1.90 -2.54
C VAL A 30 -6.16 0.86 -1.64
N SER A 31 -6.43 -0.41 -1.91
CA SER A 31 -5.71 -1.49 -1.24
C SER A 31 -4.32 -1.62 -1.84
N VAL A 32 -3.31 -1.77 -1.01
CA VAL A 32 -1.93 -2.01 -1.42
C VAL A 32 -1.47 -3.33 -0.83
N ASP A 33 -1.01 -4.22 -1.71
CA ASP A 33 -0.49 -5.52 -1.34
C ASP A 33 1.03 -5.52 -1.33
N VAL A 34 1.59 -5.92 -0.19
CA VAL A 34 3.02 -6.11 -0.02
C VAL A 34 3.30 -7.60 -0.19
N LEU A 35 3.99 -7.94 -1.27
CA LEU A 35 4.32 -9.32 -1.63
C LEU A 35 5.80 -9.57 -1.41
N GLY A 36 6.11 -10.66 -0.70
CA GLY A 36 7.46 -11.17 -0.52
C GLY A 36 7.73 -12.31 -1.49
N LEU A 37 8.86 -12.26 -2.18
CA LEU A 37 9.39 -13.37 -2.94
C LEU A 37 10.43 -14.10 -2.09
N PHE A 38 10.10 -15.35 -1.76
CA PHE A 38 10.94 -16.30 -1.05
C PHE A 38 11.41 -17.40 -2.00
N PRO A 39 12.46 -18.17 -1.66
CA PRO A 39 12.86 -19.33 -2.46
C PRO A 39 11.74 -20.37 -2.65
N THR A 40 10.78 -20.43 -1.73
CA THR A 40 9.63 -21.33 -1.76
C THR A 40 8.44 -20.77 -2.56
N GLY A 41 8.49 -19.50 -2.99
CA GLY A 41 7.44 -18.87 -3.78
C GLY A 41 7.08 -17.45 -3.31
N VAL A 42 6.00 -16.92 -3.85
CA VAL A 42 5.46 -15.59 -3.50
C VAL A 42 4.46 -15.73 -2.36
N THR A 43 4.55 -14.86 -1.36
CA THR A 43 3.61 -14.79 -0.23
C THR A 43 3.20 -13.35 0.04
N ARG A 44 1.92 -13.13 0.34
CA ARG A 44 1.46 -11.82 0.82
C ARG A 44 1.97 -11.61 2.24
N ILE A 45 2.79 -10.58 2.43
CA ILE A 45 3.33 -10.19 3.74
C ILE A 45 2.29 -9.35 4.48
N SER A 46 1.70 -8.37 3.80
CA SER A 46 0.76 -7.42 4.40
C SER A 46 -0.21 -6.87 3.36
N LYS A 47 -1.30 -6.29 3.86
CA LYS A 47 -2.25 -5.50 3.11
C LYS A 47 -2.46 -4.18 3.85
N VAL A 48 -2.27 -3.07 3.14
CA VAL A 48 -2.47 -1.72 3.66
C VAL A 48 -3.57 -1.04 2.85
N SER A 49 -4.32 -0.14 3.47
CA SER A 49 -5.20 0.78 2.75
C SER A 49 -4.57 2.17 2.79
N VAL A 50 -4.42 2.82 1.64
CA VAL A 50 -3.91 4.19 1.53
C VAL A 50 -4.99 5.10 0.95
N CYS A 51 -4.97 6.38 1.34
CA CYS A 51 -5.97 7.34 0.89
C CYS A 51 -5.61 7.86 -0.50
N GLU A 52 -6.50 7.72 -1.48
CA GLU A 52 -6.21 8.18 -2.85
C GLU A 52 -6.02 9.69 -2.97
N VAL A 53 -6.56 10.49 -2.03
CA VAL A 53 -6.58 11.96 -2.12
C VAL A 53 -5.33 12.63 -1.54
N HIS A 54 -4.73 12.02 -0.50
CA HIS A 54 -3.62 12.62 0.25
C HIS A 54 -2.33 11.81 0.19
N ASP A 55 -2.42 10.50 -0.09
CA ASP A 55 -1.23 9.66 -0.27
C ASP A 55 -0.85 9.52 -1.75
N ASP A 56 -1.56 10.20 -2.65
CA ASP A 56 -1.16 10.33 -4.05
C ASP A 56 -0.30 11.61 -4.22
N PRO A 57 1.00 11.47 -4.55
CA PRO A 57 1.90 12.60 -4.72
C PRO A 57 1.60 13.45 -5.96
N ASP A 58 0.79 12.94 -6.90
CA ASP A 58 0.37 13.65 -8.10
C ASP A 58 -0.99 14.37 -7.92
N ASP A 59 -1.69 14.14 -6.80
CA ASP A 59 -3.02 14.70 -6.55
C ASP A 59 -2.93 16.13 -6.00
N GLN A 60 -3.47 17.09 -6.75
CA GLN A 60 -3.38 18.53 -6.44
C GLN A 60 -4.35 18.97 -5.34
N GLU A 61 -5.25 18.09 -4.89
CA GLU A 61 -6.26 18.40 -3.88
C GLU A 61 -5.66 18.63 -2.48
N ASP A 62 -4.42 18.17 -2.22
CA ASP A 62 -3.71 18.39 -0.94
C ASP A 62 -3.30 19.87 -0.70
N ARG A 63 -3.57 20.77 -1.67
CA ARG A 63 -3.31 22.22 -1.57
C ARG A 63 -4.55 23.08 -1.29
N ARG A 64 -5.73 22.49 -1.18
CA ARG A 64 -6.96 23.20 -0.78
C ARG A 64 -7.20 22.95 0.71
N GLY A 65 -6.72 23.89 1.54
CA GLY A 65 -6.78 23.84 3.00
C GLY A 65 -8.18 23.71 3.60
#